data_AF-A0A842X0W7-F1
#
_entry.id   AF-A0A842X0W7-F1
#
_cell.length_a   1.000
_cell.length_b   1.000
_cell.length_c   1.000
_cell.angle_alpha   90.00
_cell.angle_beta   90.00
_cell.angle_gamma   90.00
#
_symmetry.space_group_name_H-M   'P 1'
#
loop_
_entity.id
_entity.type
_entity.pdbx_description
1 polymer ?
#
loop_
_entity_poly.entity_id
_entity_poly.type
_entity_poly.pdbx_seq_one_letter_code
_entity_poly.pdbx_strand_id
1 'polypeptide(L)'
;MKKGNRKDENRRTRVGKYIRQVQHRLGYDSWRKAYVAFRAVIMALNDREAVRTKKSFLEEVDRNIGDSMETEHVVSGVFNVLEEKIANGEVMDFTPNLSSDLSEYWPIIENREGGVCA
;
A
#
# COMPACT_ATOMS: atom_id res chain seq x y z
N MET A 1 0.97 -28.53 -24.86
CA MET A 1 0.38 -27.29 -24.28
C MET A 1 1.23 -26.86 -23.09
N LYS A 2 1.98 -25.76 -23.20
CA LYS A 2 2.80 -25.26 -22.10
C LYS A 2 1.87 -24.69 -21.03
N LYS A 3 1.77 -25.32 -19.86
CA LYS A 3 1.09 -24.73 -18.71
C LYS A 3 1.86 -23.46 -18.33
N GLY A 4 1.36 -22.30 -18.77
CA GLY A 4 1.86 -21.01 -18.32
C GLY A 4 1.81 -20.98 -16.80
N ASN A 5 2.95 -20.75 -16.17
CA ASN A 5 3.09 -20.75 -14.72
C ASN A 5 2.23 -19.62 -14.16
N ARG A 6 1.17 -19.91 -13.39
CA ARG A 6 0.23 -18.91 -12.83
C ARG A 6 0.95 -17.77 -12.07
N LYS A 7 2.16 -18.05 -11.54
CA LYS A 7 3.03 -17.05 -10.90
C LYS A 7 3.49 -15.93 -11.86
N ASP A 8 3.75 -16.26 -13.13
CA ASP A 8 4.21 -15.30 -14.13
C ASP A 8 3.07 -14.53 -14.78
N GLU A 9 1.87 -15.11 -14.81
CA GLU A 9 0.65 -14.46 -15.29
C GLU A 9 0.18 -13.37 -14.31
N ASN A 10 0.13 -13.68 -12.99
CA ASN A 10 -0.28 -12.72 -11.98
C ASN A 10 0.65 -11.49 -11.91
N ARG A 11 1.95 -11.65 -12.22
CA ARG A 11 2.95 -10.57 -12.29
C ARG A 11 2.71 -9.55 -13.40
N ARG A 12 1.87 -9.86 -14.40
CA ARG A 12 1.57 -8.95 -15.52
C ARG A 12 0.34 -8.06 -15.27
N THR A 13 -0.46 -8.39 -14.26
CA THR A 13 -1.62 -7.59 -13.85
C THR A 13 -1.18 -6.28 -13.18
N ARG A 14 -2.07 -5.27 -13.11
CA ARG A 14 -1.78 -4.00 -12.42
C ARG A 14 -1.44 -4.24 -10.94
N VAL A 15 -2.24 -5.06 -10.25
CA VAL A 15 -1.99 -5.48 -8.87
C VAL A 15 -0.65 -6.20 -8.73
N GLY A 16 -0.30 -7.05 -9.71
CA GLY A 16 1.01 -7.70 -9.80
C GLY A 16 2.19 -6.76 -10.14
N LYS A 17 1.96 -5.51 -10.53
CA LYS A 17 3.02 -4.50 -10.59
C LYS A 17 3.17 -3.82 -9.22
N TYR A 18 2.05 -3.54 -8.54
CA TYR A 18 2.06 -2.89 -7.23
C TYR A 18 2.73 -3.75 -6.17
N ILE A 19 2.39 -5.05 -6.11
CA ILE A 19 3.03 -5.99 -5.19
C ILE A 19 4.55 -6.10 -5.46
N ARG A 20 5.00 -5.94 -6.72
CA ARG A 20 6.44 -5.93 -7.04
C ARG A 20 7.13 -4.70 -6.50
N GLN A 21 6.49 -3.53 -6.61
CA GLN A 21 7.00 -2.30 -6.04
C GLN A 21 7.06 -2.38 -4.52
N VAL A 22 6.01 -2.91 -3.87
CA VAL A 22 6.01 -3.19 -2.42
C VAL A 22 7.16 -4.14 -2.05
N GLN A 23 7.35 -5.22 -2.81
CA GLN A 23 8.44 -6.17 -2.59
C GLN A 23 9.81 -5.48 -2.62
N HIS A 24 10.05 -4.69 -3.67
CA HIS A 24 11.31 -3.98 -3.85
C HIS A 24 11.54 -2.94 -2.74
N ARG A 25 10.49 -2.19 -2.38
CA ARG A 25 10.59 -1.09 -1.42
C ARG A 25 10.77 -1.57 0.02
N LEU A 26 10.10 -2.65 0.40
CA LEU A 26 10.22 -3.27 1.73
C LEU A 26 11.39 -4.27 1.84
N GLY A 27 12.14 -4.50 0.75
CA GLY A 27 13.26 -5.45 0.72
C GLY A 27 12.84 -6.90 1.00
N TYR A 28 11.63 -7.30 0.59
CA TYR A 28 11.13 -8.65 0.87
C TYR A 28 11.62 -9.69 -0.15
N ASP A 29 12.18 -10.79 0.34
CA ASP A 29 12.69 -11.89 -0.50
C ASP A 29 11.58 -12.65 -1.24
N SER A 30 10.35 -12.58 -0.74
CA SER A 30 9.22 -13.36 -1.23
C SER A 30 8.07 -12.50 -1.71
N TRP A 31 7.62 -12.79 -2.94
CA TRP A 31 6.38 -12.27 -3.51
C TRP A 31 5.18 -12.45 -2.58
N ARG A 32 5.11 -13.60 -1.88
CA ARG A 32 4.01 -13.90 -0.97
C ARG A 32 4.01 -12.94 0.22
N LYS A 33 5.19 -12.56 0.72
CA LYS A 33 5.35 -11.61 1.83
C LYS A 33 4.84 -10.23 1.41
N ALA A 34 5.25 -9.76 0.22
CA ALA A 34 4.77 -8.50 -0.35
C ALA A 34 3.26 -8.50 -0.64
N TYR A 35 2.70 -9.62 -1.10
CA TYR A 35 1.26 -9.76 -1.31
C TYR A 35 0.48 -9.66 0.01
N VAL A 36 0.94 -10.33 1.06
CA VAL A 36 0.31 -10.26 2.39
C VAL A 36 0.34 -8.84 2.93
N ALA A 37 1.50 -8.16 2.87
CA ALA A 37 1.64 -6.77 3.28
C ALA A 37 0.67 -5.85 2.51
N PHE A 38 0.66 -5.92 1.17
CA PHE A 38 -0.24 -5.12 0.35
C PHE A 38 -1.72 -5.41 0.66
N ARG A 39 -2.10 -6.69 0.78
CA ARG A 39 -3.48 -7.09 1.08
C ARG A 39 -3.93 -6.60 2.45
N ALA A 40 -3.09 -6.72 3.49
CA ALA A 40 -3.42 -6.28 4.84
C ALA A 40 -3.76 -4.79 4.88
N VAL A 41 -2.93 -3.97 4.23
CA VAL A 41 -3.15 -2.52 4.16
C VAL A 41 -4.42 -2.18 3.35
N ILE A 42 -4.64 -2.82 2.19
CA ILE A 42 -5.88 -2.60 1.43
C ILE A 42 -7.12 -3.03 2.21
N MET A 43 -7.06 -4.12 2.97
CA MET A 43 -8.17 -4.54 3.83
C MET A 43 -8.46 -3.51 4.91
N ALA A 44 -7.43 -3.03 5.60
CA ALA A 44 -7.57 -1.98 6.62
C ALA A 44 -8.13 -0.67 6.03
N LEU A 45 -7.73 -0.29 4.81
CA LEU A 45 -8.27 0.89 4.12
C LEU A 45 -9.75 0.76 3.74
N ASN A 46 -10.24 -0.46 3.55
CA ASN A 46 -11.65 -0.72 3.24
C ASN A 46 -12.52 -0.89 4.49
N ASP A 47 -11.90 -1.06 5.67
CA ASP A 47 -12.59 -1.18 6.94
C ASP A 47 -12.83 0.22 7.53
N ARG A 48 -14.10 0.61 7.59
CA ARG A 48 -14.54 1.91 8.10
C ARG A 48 -14.22 2.13 9.58
N GLU A 49 -14.12 1.08 10.37
CA GLU A 49 -13.72 1.17 11.78
C GLU A 49 -12.20 1.29 11.90
N ALA A 50 -11.46 0.53 11.10
CA ALA A 50 -10.00 0.56 11.10
C ALA A 50 -9.46 1.95 10.74
N VAL A 51 -10.03 2.62 9.73
CA VAL A 51 -9.56 3.96 9.28
C VAL A 51 -9.94 5.11 10.23
N ARG A 52 -10.64 4.85 11.34
CA ARG A 52 -11.03 5.92 12.28
C ARG A 52 -9.85 6.46 13.07
N THR A 53 -8.93 5.59 13.48
CA THR A 53 -7.78 5.98 14.29
C THR A 53 -6.52 5.26 13.81
N LYS A 54 -5.38 5.91 13.99
CA LYS A 54 -4.06 5.33 13.75
C LYS A 54 -3.88 3.98 14.47
N LYS A 55 -4.26 3.91 15.74
CA LYS A 55 -4.19 2.68 16.54
C LYS A 55 -5.03 1.55 15.94
N SER A 56 -6.31 1.79 15.66
CA SER A 56 -7.22 0.79 15.08
C SER A 56 -6.74 0.28 13.73
N PHE A 57 -6.17 1.17 12.91
CA PHE A 57 -5.62 0.81 11.61
C PHE A 57 -4.40 -0.09 11.75
N LEU A 58 -3.43 0.28 12.58
CA LEU A 58 -2.24 -0.54 12.82
C LEU A 58 -2.62 -1.90 13.42
N GLU A 59 -3.57 -1.95 14.34
CA GLU A 59 -4.08 -3.22 14.89
C GLU A 59 -4.77 -4.10 13.83
N GLU A 60 -5.47 -3.53 12.85
CA GLU A 60 -6.03 -4.29 11.73
C GLU A 60 -4.94 -4.80 10.79
N VAL A 61 -3.92 -3.99 10.49
CA VAL A 61 -2.80 -4.42 9.65
C VAL A 61 -1.98 -5.50 10.36
N ASP A 62 -1.63 -5.30 11.63
CA ASP A 62 -0.87 -6.23 12.47
C ASP A 62 -1.52 -7.61 12.54
N ARG A 63 -2.85 -7.66 12.73
CA ARG A 63 -3.63 -8.91 12.73
C ARG A 63 -3.57 -9.70 11.41
N ASN A 64 -3.29 -9.03 10.30
CA ASN A 64 -3.31 -9.62 8.96
C ASN A 64 -1.91 -9.83 8.36
N ILE A 65 -0.88 -9.21 8.94
CA ILE A 65 0.52 -9.52 8.62
C ILE A 65 1.03 -10.61 9.57
N GLY A 66 2.01 -11.39 9.15
CA GLY A 66 2.60 -12.41 10.03
C GLY A 66 3.74 -11.82 10.86
N ASP A 67 4.12 -12.51 11.95
CA ASP A 67 5.15 -12.13 12.96
C ASP A 67 6.53 -11.70 12.42
N SER A 68 6.81 -11.91 11.13
CA SER A 68 8.07 -11.55 10.48
C SER A 68 8.07 -10.16 9.82
N MET A 69 7.02 -9.37 10.03
CA MET A 69 6.83 -8.05 9.44
C MET A 69 6.61 -7.02 10.54
N GLU A 70 7.23 -5.85 10.38
CA GLU A 70 6.99 -4.71 11.26
C GLU A 70 5.86 -3.87 10.65
N THR A 71 4.81 -3.65 11.43
CA THR A 71 3.53 -3.11 11.00
C THR A 71 3.65 -1.70 10.43
N GLU A 72 4.38 -0.81 11.10
CA GLU A 72 4.52 0.57 10.65
C GLU A 72 5.32 0.66 9.34
N HIS A 73 6.39 -0.13 9.22
CA HIS A 73 7.18 -0.23 8.00
C HIS A 73 6.34 -0.77 6.84
N VAL A 74 5.49 -1.78 7.06
CA VAL A 74 4.55 -2.28 6.05
C VAL A 74 3.60 -1.18 5.58
N VAL A 75 2.96 -0.48 6.52
CA VAL A 75 1.99 0.58 6.20
C VAL A 75 2.66 1.69 5.40
N SER A 76 3.79 2.19 5.90
CA SER A 76 4.56 3.24 5.24
C SER A 76 4.96 2.83 3.82
N GLY A 77 5.51 1.63 3.63
CA GLY A 77 5.96 1.17 2.31
C GLY A 77 4.83 0.95 1.32
N VAL A 78 3.65 0.49 1.77
CA VAL A 78 2.49 0.32 0.89
C VAL A 78 1.85 1.66 0.53
N PHE A 79 1.68 2.59 1.47
CA PHE A 79 1.13 3.93 1.19
C PHE A 79 1.96 4.67 0.17
N ASN A 80 3.27 4.59 0.32
CA ASN A 80 4.25 5.08 -0.64
C ASN A 80 4.08 4.52 -2.07
N VAL A 81 3.68 3.26 -2.23
CA VAL A 81 3.37 2.68 -3.54
C VAL A 81 2.02 3.19 -4.03
N LEU A 82 1.03 3.30 -3.16
CA LEU A 82 -0.30 3.82 -3.53
C LEU A 82 -0.24 5.28 -3.97
N GLU A 83 0.53 6.13 -3.29
CA GLU A 83 0.71 7.53 -3.67
C GLU A 83 1.28 7.68 -5.08
N GLU A 84 2.35 6.95 -5.41
CA GLU A 84 2.93 6.94 -6.77
C GLU A 84 1.86 6.57 -7.82
N LYS A 85 0.95 5.66 -7.47
CA LYS A 85 -0.10 5.19 -8.38
C LYS A 85 -1.29 6.13 -8.47
N ILE A 86 -1.66 6.81 -7.39
CA ILE A 86 -2.65 7.89 -7.42
C ILE A 86 -2.12 9.04 -8.27
N ALA A 87 -0.85 9.44 -8.08
CA ALA A 87 -0.21 10.50 -8.86
C ALA A 87 -0.16 10.20 -10.37
N ASN A 88 -0.04 8.92 -10.76
CA ASN A 88 -0.06 8.49 -12.16
C ASN A 88 -1.49 8.23 -12.70
N GLY A 89 -2.55 8.53 -11.92
CA GLY A 89 -3.93 8.24 -12.30
C GLY A 89 -4.24 6.74 -12.41
N GLU A 90 -3.39 5.88 -11.84
CA GLU A 90 -3.53 4.44 -11.95
C GLU A 90 -4.51 3.86 -10.91
N VAL A 91 -4.70 4.57 -9.80
CA VAL A 91 -5.54 4.17 -8.66
C VAL A 91 -6.36 5.38 -8.20
N MET A 92 -7.57 5.12 -7.69
CA MET A 92 -8.45 6.14 -7.13
C MET A 92 -7.87 6.69 -5.82
N ASP A 93 -8.03 7.99 -5.58
CA ASP A 93 -7.57 8.61 -4.34
C ASP A 93 -8.42 8.15 -3.14
N PHE A 94 -7.76 7.57 -2.14
CA PHE A 94 -8.38 7.08 -0.91
C PHE A 94 -8.21 8.05 0.27
N THR A 95 -7.42 9.12 0.12
CA THR A 95 -7.19 10.12 1.18
C THR A 95 -8.46 10.81 1.69
N PRO A 96 -9.53 11.06 0.90
CA PRO A 96 -10.75 11.70 1.41
C PRO A 96 -11.47 10.91 2.51
N ASN A 97 -11.17 9.61 2.67
CA ASN A 97 -11.80 8.72 3.65
C ASN A 97 -10.90 8.41 4.86
N LEU A 98 -9.69 8.96 4.92
CA LEU A 98 -8.75 8.74 6.03
C LEU A 98 -8.98 9.75 7.15
N SER A 99 -8.80 9.30 8.41
CA SER A 99 -8.76 10.23 9.54
C SER A 99 -7.47 11.06 9.52
N SER A 100 -7.49 12.23 10.17
CA SER A 100 -6.33 13.12 10.29
C SER A 100 -5.08 12.42 10.80
N ASP A 101 -5.24 11.43 11.69
CA ASP A 101 -4.13 10.72 12.33
C ASP A 101 -3.45 9.71 11.40
N LEU A 102 -4.14 9.27 10.34
CA LEU A 102 -3.59 8.38 9.32
C LEU A 102 -2.87 9.12 8.20
N SER A 103 -3.10 10.44 8.09
CA SER A 103 -2.38 11.28 7.14
C SER A 103 -0.87 11.34 7.43
N GLU A 104 -0.44 11.07 8.67
CA GLU A 104 0.98 11.01 9.06
C GLU A 104 1.76 9.89 8.34
N TYR A 105 1.10 8.78 8.01
CA TYR A 105 1.70 7.69 7.24
C TYR A 105 1.64 7.94 5.74
N TRP A 106 0.75 8.85 5.32
CA TRP A 106 0.76 9.32 3.96
C TRP A 106 1.98 10.23 3.81
N PRO A 107 2.84 10.03 2.80
CA PRO A 107 3.98 10.91 2.59
C PRO A 107 3.48 12.37 2.55
N ILE A 108 4.01 13.18 3.45
CA ILE A 108 3.74 14.61 3.49
C ILE A 108 4.28 15.14 2.16
N ILE A 109 3.40 15.55 1.27
CA ILE A 109 3.77 16.40 0.15
C ILE A 109 4.13 17.75 0.78
N GLU A 110 5.34 17.87 1.34
CA GLU A 110 5.96 19.17 1.50
C GLU A 110 6.12 19.72 0.08
N ASN A 111 5.21 20.61 -0.28
CA ASN A 111 5.28 21.55 -1.39
C ASN A 111 6.11 21.06 -2.59
N ARG A 112 5.42 20.52 -3.61
CA ARG A 112 5.89 20.71 -4.98
C ARG A 112 5.86 22.22 -5.26
N GLU A 113 6.94 22.91 -4.93
CA GLU A 113 7.24 24.24 -5.47
C GLU A 113 7.24 24.12 -7.00
N GLY A 114 6.25 24.72 -7.66
CA GLY A 114 6.17 24.73 -9.13
C GLY A 114 4.77 24.56 -9.68
N GLY A 115 3.84 25.42 -9.27
CA GLY A 115 2.49 25.46 -9.84
C GLY A 115 1.93 26.87 -9.77
N VAL A 116 2.57 27.80 -10.47
CA VAL A 116 2.06 29.15 -10.70
C VAL A 116 0.76 29.02 -11.49
N CYS A 117 -0.39 29.27 -10.88
CA CYS A 117 -1.60 29.61 -11.62
C CYS A 117 -1.44 31.07 -12.08
N ALA A 118 -1.30 31.24 -13.39
CA ALA A 118 -1.61 32.50 -14.07
C ALA A 118 -3.12 32.72 -14.11
#